data_AF-A0A380DJZ6-F1
#
_entry.id   AF-A0A380DJZ6-F1
#
_cell.length_a   1.000
_cell.length_b   1.000
_cell.length_c   1.000
_cell.angle_alpha   90.00
_cell.angle_beta   90.00
_cell.angle_gamma   90.00
#
_symmetry.space_group_name_H-M   'P 1'
#
loop_
_entity.id
_entity.type
_entity.pdbx_description
1 polymer ?
#
loop_
_entity_poly.entity_id
_entity_poly.type
_entity_poly.pdbx_seq_one_letter_code
_entity_poly.pdbx_strand_id
1 'polypeptide(L)' 'MYVFSLNIGVVVLTTSSLSFLGLGVAPDVAEWGNILRTGSNYLETHSNLAIVPGICIMFVVLAFNFIGDAVRDALDPRIH' A
#
# COMPACT_ATOMS: atom_id res chain seq x y z
N MET A 1 -14.36 10.01 13.57
CA MET A 1 -13.09 9.30 13.82
C MET A 1 -12.81 8.12 12.87
N TYR A 2 -13.68 7.78 11.91
CA TYR A 2 -13.42 6.80 10.84
C TYR A 2 -12.25 7.16 9.89
N VAL A 3 -11.83 8.42 9.90
CA VAL A 3 -10.91 9.00 8.92
C VAL A 3 -9.47 8.52 9.14
N PHE A 4 -9.01 8.22 10.36
CA PHE A 4 -7.59 7.91 10.60
C PHE A 4 -7.12 6.55 10.05
N SER A 5 -7.89 5.46 10.22
CA SER A 5 -7.49 4.14 9.70
C SER A 5 -7.57 4.04 8.18
N LEU A 6 -8.60 4.63 7.56
CA LEU A 6 -8.74 4.68 6.09
C LEU A 6 -7.64 5.54 5.45
N ASN A 7 -7.13 6.58 6.12
CA ASN A 7 -6.14 7.47 5.54
C ASN A 7 -4.82 6.76 5.22
N ILE A 8 -4.32 5.86 6.08
CA ILE A 8 -3.00 5.25 5.85
C ILE A 8 -3.05 4.33 4.61
N GLY A 9 -4.06 3.47 4.50
CA GLY A 9 -4.23 2.62 3.33
C GLY A 9 -4.40 3.44 2.04
N VAL A 10 -5.20 4.52 2.09
CA VAL A 10 -5.38 5.43 0.95
C VAL A 10 -4.06 6.11 0.59
N VAL A 11 -3.28 6.61 1.55
CA VAL A 11 -1.99 7.26 1.30
C VAL A 11 -1.01 6.29 0.64
N VAL A 12 -0.90 5.04 1.12
CA VAL A 12 -0.01 4.02 0.52
C VAL A 12 -0.44 3.69 -0.92
N LEU A 13 -1.74 3.54 -1.16
CA LEU A 13 -2.27 3.26 -2.50
C LEU A 13 -2.07 4.45 -3.45
N THR A 14 -2.34 5.67 -3.00
CA THR A 14 -2.18 6.88 -3.80
C THR A 14 -0.71 7.14 -4.14
N THR A 15 0.20 7.00 -3.17
CA THR A 15 1.66 7.15 -3.40
C THR A 15 2.19 6.10 -4.37
N SER A 16 1.84 4.82 -4.17
CA SER A 16 2.20 3.73 -5.09
C SER A 16 1.63 3.95 -6.50
N SER A 17 0.41 4.48 -6.61
CA SER A 17 -0.23 4.79 -7.90
C SER A 17 0.46 5.95 -8.62
N LEU A 18 0.85 7.01 -7.91
CA LEU A 18 1.64 8.11 -8.48
C LEU A 18 3.00 7.63 -8.98
N SER A 19 3.72 6.81 -8.19
CA SER A 19 4.99 6.20 -8.60
C SER A 19 4.82 5.28 -9.82
N PHE A 20 3.72 4.52 -9.88
CA PHE A 20 3.38 3.71 -11.05
C PHE A 20 3.17 4.55 -12.31
N LEU A 21 2.53 5.71 -12.18
CA LEU A 21 2.37 6.69 -13.27
C LEU A 21 3.66 7.48 -13.59
N GLY A 22 4.73 7.29 -12.81
CA GLY A 22 5.99 8.02 -12.97
C GLY A 22 5.99 9.44 -12.39
N LEU A 23 4.96 9.80 -11.62
CA LEU A 23 4.81 11.08 -10.91
C LEU A 23 5.21 11.01 -9.42
N GLY A 24 5.66 9.82 -8.97
CA GLY A 24 6.10 9.57 -7.61
C GLY A 24 7.62 9.74 -7.45
N VAL A 25 8.21 8.86 -6.65
CA VAL A 25 9.64 8.93 -6.31
C VAL A 25 10.50 8.62 -7.52
N ALA A 26 11.68 9.25 -7.60
CA ALA A 26 12.61 9.08 -8.72
C ALA A 26 12.89 7.58 -9.00
N PRO A 27 13.00 7.17 -10.28
CA PRO A 27 13.08 5.76 -10.70
C PRO A 27 14.29 4.99 -10.19
N ASP A 28 15.33 5.68 -9.73
CA ASP A 28 16.51 5.13 -9.07
C ASP A 28 16.25 4.67 -7.63
N VAL A 29 15.13 5.10 -7.03
CA VAL A 29 14.70 4.65 -5.71
C VAL A 29 13.84 3.40 -5.82
N ALA A 30 14.23 2.38 -5.05
CA ALA A 30 13.51 1.12 -4.90
C ALA A 30 12.19 1.33 -4.13
N GLU A 31 11.18 1.80 -4.84
CA GLU A 31 9.84 2.11 -4.33
C GLU A 31 8.81 1.20 -5.01
N TRP A 32 7.79 0.74 -4.26
CA TRP A 32 6.91 -0.34 -4.73
C TRP A 32 6.13 0.02 -6.00
N GLY A 33 5.74 1.29 -6.18
CA GLY A 33 5.11 1.74 -7.42
C GLY A 33 6.07 1.76 -8.62
N ASN A 34 7.35 2.09 -8.40
CA ASN A 34 8.38 2.00 -9.44
C ASN A 34 8.65 0.53 -9.84
N ILE A 35 8.69 -0.38 -8.88
CA ILE A 35 8.89 -1.82 -9.14
C ILE A 35 7.68 -2.37 -9.90
N LEU A 36 6.45 -1.95 -9.57
CA LEU A 36 5.25 -2.29 -10.34
C LEU A 36 5.30 -1.75 -11.77
N ARG A 37 5.77 -0.51 -11.97
CA ARG A 37 5.89 0.09 -13.31
C ARG A 37 6.92 -0.61 -14.18
N THR A 38 8.05 -0.99 -13.60
CA THR A 38 9.06 -1.77 -14.31
C THR A 38 8.54 -3.19 -14.56
N GLY A 39 7.96 -3.82 -13.53
CA GLY A 39 7.38 -5.16 -13.60
C GLY A 39 6.24 -5.29 -14.61
N SER A 40 5.44 -4.23 -14.84
CA SER A 40 4.38 -4.24 -15.86
C SER A 40 4.92 -4.45 -17.27
N ASN A 41 6.15 -3.99 -17.55
CA ASN A 41 6.81 -4.21 -18.84
C ASN A 41 7.36 -5.63 -19.01
N TYR A 42 7.50 -6.37 -17.90
CA TYR A 42 7.99 -7.75 -17.89
C TYR A 42 6.89 -8.75 -17.56
N LEU A 43 5.60 -8.39 -17.65
CA LEU A 43 4.49 -9.30 -17.30
C LEU A 43 4.51 -10.60 -18.12
N GLU A 44 4.94 -10.54 -19.37
CA GLU A 44 4.99 -11.70 -20.26
C GLU A 44 6.22 -12.60 -20.03
N THR A 45 7.27 -12.11 -19.36
CA THR A 45 8.54 -12.84 -19.18
C THR A 45 8.88 -13.12 -17.71
N HIS A 46 8.62 -12.17 -16.81
CA HIS A 46 8.91 -12.20 -15.37
C HIS A 46 7.75 -11.57 -14.58
N SER A 47 6.57 -12.21 -14.65
CA SER A 47 5.35 -11.76 -13.94
C SER A 47 5.50 -11.68 -12.42
N ASN A 48 6.43 -12.43 -11.84
CA ASN A 48 6.80 -12.38 -10.43
C ASN A 48 7.26 -10.98 -9.97
N LEU A 49 7.85 -10.17 -10.86
CA LEU A 49 8.29 -8.81 -10.55
C LEU A 49 7.14 -7.84 -10.26
N ALA A 50 5.95 -8.10 -10.81
CA ALA A 50 4.74 -7.30 -10.54
C ALA A 50 3.90 -7.87 -9.39
N ILE A 51 3.83 -9.20 -9.27
CA ILE A 51 2.98 -9.89 -8.28
C ILE A 51 3.48 -9.67 -6.84
N VAL A 52 4.79 -9.79 -6.62
CA VAL A 52 5.41 -9.65 -5.29
C VAL A 52 5.11 -8.29 -4.66
N PRO A 53 5.42 -7.13 -5.29
CA PRO A 53 5.12 -5.83 -4.70
C PRO A 53 3.61 -5.59 -4.51
N GLY A 54 2.76 -6.12 -5.39
CA GLY A 54 1.30 -6.03 -5.24
C GLY A 54 0.79 -6.74 -3.98
N ILE A 55 1.30 -7.95 -3.71
CA ILE A 55 0.96 -8.71 -2.49
C ILE A 55 1.50 -8.01 -1.24
N CYS A 56 2.71 -7.45 -1.29
CA CYS A 56 3.27 -6.69 -0.18
C CYS A 56 2.43 -5.45 0.17
N ILE A 57 2.00 -4.67 -0.83
CA ILE A 57 1.07 -3.53 -0.63
C ILE A 57 -0.21 -4.02 0.02
N MET A 58 -0.80 -5.11 -0.47
CA MET A 58 -2.03 -5.68 0.09
C MET A 58 -1.86 -6.03 1.57
N PHE A 59 -0.78 -6.73 1.94
CA PHE A 59 -0.51 -7.08 3.33
C PHE A 59 -0.31 -5.86 4.22
N VAL A 60 0.42 -4.85 3.74
CA VAL A 60 0.62 -3.61 4.50
C VAL A 60 -0.70 -2.89 4.74
N VAL A 61 -1.53 -2.75 3.71
CA VAL A 61 -2.85 -2.12 3.83
C VAL A 61 -3.75 -2.91 4.79
N LEU A 62 -3.74 -4.25 4.72
CA LEU A 62 -4.49 -5.10 5.65
C LEU A 62 -3.98 -4.96 7.08
N ALA A 63 -2.66 -5.01 7.30
CA ALA A 63 -2.06 -4.88 8.63
C ALA A 63 -2.39 -3.52 9.26
N PHE A 64 -2.27 -2.43 8.51
CA PHE A 64 -2.63 -1.10 9.01
C PHE A 64 -4.13 -0.95 9.27
N ASN A 65 -4.99 -1.54 8.43
CA ASN A 65 -6.43 -1.56 8.72
C ASN A 65 -6.73 -2.32 10.02
N PHE A 66 -6.17 -3.53 10.19
CA PHE A 66 -6.35 -4.33 11.40
C PHE A 66 -5.81 -3.65 12.66
N ILE A 67 -4.62 -3.05 12.58
CA ILE A 67 -4.03 -2.30 13.70
C ILE A 67 -4.88 -1.09 14.01
N GLY A 68 -5.35 -0.35 13.01
CA GLY A 68 -6.24 0.79 13.19
C GLY A 68 -7.56 0.39 13.87
N ASP A 69 -8.12 -0.75 13.49
CA ASP A 69 -9.31 -1.31 14.13
C ASP A 69 -9.05 -1.82 15.55
N ALA A 70 -7.90 -2.45 15.81
CA ALA A 70 -7.53 -2.90 17.16
C ALA A 70 -7.22 -1.73 18.11
N VAL A 71 -6.53 -0.70 17.60
CA VAL A 71 -6.28 0.55 18.34
C VAL A 71 -7.60 1.27 18.60
N ARG A 72 -8.52 1.28 17.62
CA ARG A 72 -9.88 1.78 17.83
C ARG A 72 -10.58 1.01 18.94
N ASP A 73 -10.62 -0.31 18.87
CA ASP A 73 -11.32 -1.14 19.86
C ASP A 73 -10.73 -0.98 21.27
N ALA A 74 -9.42 -0.78 21.38
CA ALA A 74 -8.75 -0.48 22.64
C ALA A 74 -9.00 0.95 23.17
N LEU A 75 -9.27 1.92 22.28
CA LEU A 75 -9.51 3.32 22.63
C LEU A 75 -10.99 3.71 22.71
N ASP A 76 -11.89 2.91 22.13
CA ASP A 76 -13.34 3.10 22.16
C ASP A 76 -13.84 2.51 23.50
N PRO A 77 -14.02 3.34 24.54
CA PRO A 77 -14.46 2.84 25.83
C PRO A 77 -15.95 2.64 25.68
N ARG A 78 -16.37 1.46 25.21
CA ARG A 78 -17.73 1.01 25.47
C ARG A 78 -17.81 0.69 26.96
N ILE A 79 -18.01 1.76 27.73
CA ILE A 79 -18.51 1.72 29.10
C ILE A 79 -19.81 0.92 29.00
N HIS A 80 -19.79 -0.29 29.58
CA HIS A 80 -21.01 -1.01 29.91
C HIS A 80 -21.73 -0.27 31.04
#